data_AF-A0A914PHX8-F1
#
_entry.id   AF-A0A914PHX8-F1
#
_cell.length_a   1.000
_cell.length_b   1.000
_cell.length_c   1.000
_cell.angle_alpha   90.00
_cell.angle_beta   90.00
_cell.angle_gamma   90.00
#
_symmetry.space_group_name_H-M   'P 1'
#
loop_
_entity.id
_entity.type
_entity.pdbx_description
1 polymer ?
#
loop_
_entity_poly.entity_id
_entity_poly.type
_entity_poly.pdbx_seq_one_letter_code
_entity_poly.pdbx_strand_id
1 'polypeptide(L)'
;MSSEIFQERCSHWSSIYVAAILAYLGNLQLELYFSSLWPYLQEIDKTTTETFLGILISAWGFGGLISSPIFGYLSHRTSNIKPLLYLGFSIMFFGNLVYVFTGIVPYGKKYLILVTRFTTGFGLSYVSLLRAYAVAASTPSDRSKAIAYITGGSTLGSLSGPALQLIFTPLGPIGYQIIGDLHFNIYTGPAILACAVNIIAYFLIFFAFKQKNVGIIDDDVMKEKGVDLPPYNKMAVFICYLTVFCHYYVTNVLAVFNSPIVMAIFNLTNAQVVKFTALSEFGRCLVAFIIYAMYMKFDFAKKLNSRKVSFYSLIGYLTYYLITYSWPFLTGRLHIYSNNGMWIF
;
A
#
# COMPACT_ATOMS: atom_id res chain seq x y z
N MET A 1 33.18 15.27 -12.25
CA MET A 1 32.48 16.56 -12.08
C MET A 1 31.11 16.43 -11.39
N SER A 2 30.06 15.84 -11.99
CA SER A 2 28.77 15.67 -11.28
C SER A 2 28.87 14.76 -10.04
N SER A 3 29.68 13.70 -10.10
CA SER A 3 29.96 12.79 -8.99
C SER A 3 30.72 13.43 -7.83
N GLU A 4 31.58 14.42 -8.10
CA GLU A 4 32.40 15.11 -7.08
C GLU A 4 31.56 16.08 -6.23
N ILE A 5 30.55 16.72 -6.83
CA ILE A 5 29.61 17.61 -6.10
C ILE A 5 28.81 16.84 -5.05
N PHE A 6 28.52 15.55 -5.31
CA PHE A 6 27.82 14.68 -4.36
C PHE A 6 28.75 14.05 -3.32
N GLN A 7 30.07 14.07 -3.48
CA GLN A 7 31.01 13.43 -2.54
C GLN A 7 31.10 14.19 -1.19
N GLU A 8 30.85 15.49 -1.17
CA GLU A 8 30.86 16.30 0.06
C GLU A 8 29.53 16.25 0.84
N ARG A 9 28.48 15.68 0.24
CA ARG A 9 27.13 15.68 0.82
C ARG A 9 26.78 14.33 1.44
N CYS A 10 26.41 14.32 2.72
CA CYS A 10 25.97 13.11 3.42
C CYS A 10 24.44 12.96 3.42
N SER A 11 23.95 11.75 3.13
CA SER A 11 22.53 11.39 3.20
C SER A 11 21.96 11.64 4.60
N HIS A 12 20.77 12.25 4.69
CA HIS A 12 20.15 12.57 5.98
C HIS A 12 19.30 11.40 6.52
N TRP A 13 19.98 10.36 7.01
CA TRP A 13 19.39 9.09 7.40
C TRP A 13 18.28 9.17 8.46
N SER A 14 18.40 10.07 9.44
CA SER A 14 17.37 10.23 10.49
C SER A 14 15.99 10.54 9.90
N SER A 15 15.92 11.39 8.88
CA SER A 15 14.66 11.72 8.22
C SER A 15 14.20 10.67 7.23
N ILE A 16 15.12 9.88 6.66
CA ILE A 16 14.78 8.71 5.85
C ILE A 16 14.14 7.62 6.74
N TYR A 17 14.64 7.42 7.96
CA TYR A 17 14.02 6.49 8.92
C TYR A 17 12.64 6.96 9.35
N VAL A 18 12.47 8.26 9.65
CA VAL A 18 11.14 8.82 9.92
C VAL A 18 10.21 8.67 8.72
N ALA A 19 10.70 8.91 7.49
CA ALA A 19 9.93 8.65 6.27
C ALA A 19 9.52 7.17 6.14
N ALA A 20 10.40 6.24 6.49
CA ALA A 20 10.06 4.81 6.49
C ALA A 20 8.97 4.46 7.53
N ILE A 21 9.02 5.08 8.72
CA ILE A 21 7.96 4.92 9.74
C ILE A 21 6.64 5.52 9.24
N LEU A 22 6.66 6.69 8.61
CA LEU A 22 5.45 7.28 8.01
C LEU A 22 4.89 6.37 6.90
N ALA A 23 5.75 5.74 6.11
CA ALA A 23 5.35 4.79 5.08
C ALA A 23 4.70 3.52 5.68
N TYR A 24 5.22 3.05 6.82
CA TYR A 24 4.62 1.98 7.62
C TYR A 24 3.22 2.38 8.13
N LEU A 25 3.11 3.53 8.81
CA LEU A 25 1.85 4.00 9.39
C LEU A 25 0.77 4.25 8.32
N GLY A 26 1.15 4.75 7.15
CA GLY A 26 0.21 4.95 6.06
C GLY A 26 -0.31 3.63 5.47
N ASN A 27 0.58 2.65 5.21
CA ASN A 27 0.16 1.38 4.59
C ASN A 27 -0.56 0.46 5.57
N LEU A 28 -0.23 0.55 6.86
CA LEU A 28 -0.94 -0.19 7.90
C LEU A 28 -2.45 0.05 7.83
N GLN A 29 -2.87 1.29 7.57
CA GLN A 29 -4.28 1.66 7.54
C GLN A 29 -5.05 0.98 6.41
N LEU A 30 -4.43 0.73 5.26
CA LEU A 30 -5.09 0.05 4.15
C LEU A 30 -5.49 -1.37 4.54
N GLU A 31 -4.53 -2.12 5.06
CA GLU A 31 -4.67 -3.55 5.30
C GLU A 31 -5.52 -3.89 6.52
N LEU A 32 -5.78 -2.91 7.41
CA LEU A 32 -6.66 -3.07 8.57
C LEU A 32 -8.11 -3.43 8.21
N TYR A 33 -8.55 -3.16 6.98
CA TYR A 33 -9.93 -3.32 6.55
C TYR A 33 -10.15 -4.52 5.62
N PHE A 34 -9.12 -4.95 4.89
CA PHE A 34 -9.28 -5.89 3.78
C PHE A 34 -10.02 -7.17 4.19
N SER A 35 -9.73 -7.73 5.37
CA SER A 35 -10.35 -8.99 5.79
C SER A 35 -11.75 -8.83 6.43
N SER A 36 -12.11 -7.64 6.93
CA SER A 36 -13.45 -7.39 7.53
C SER A 36 -14.45 -6.75 6.58
N LEU A 37 -14.00 -6.16 5.46
CA LEU A 37 -14.87 -5.43 4.55
C LEU A 37 -16.02 -6.28 3.99
N TRP A 38 -15.75 -7.51 3.55
CA TRP A 38 -16.80 -8.38 3.04
C TRP A 38 -17.82 -8.78 4.11
N PRO A 39 -17.42 -9.34 5.27
CA PRO A 39 -18.35 -9.59 6.37
C PRO A 39 -19.14 -8.35 6.79
N TYR A 40 -18.51 -7.17 6.82
CA TYR A 40 -19.18 -5.94 7.22
C TYR A 40 -20.26 -5.50 6.23
N LEU A 41 -19.98 -5.61 4.93
CA LEU A 41 -20.97 -5.35 3.89
C LEU A 41 -22.15 -6.31 3.99
N GLN A 42 -21.90 -7.60 4.27
CA GLN A 42 -22.95 -8.61 4.46
C GLN A 42 -23.80 -8.38 5.72
N GLU A 43 -23.20 -7.85 6.79
CA GLU A 43 -23.91 -7.46 8.01
C GLU A 43 -24.83 -6.26 7.77
N ILE A 44 -24.37 -5.29 6.98
CA ILE A 44 -25.12 -4.06 6.67
C ILE A 44 -26.20 -4.30 5.62
N ASP A 45 -25.89 -5.05 4.58
CA ASP A 45 -26.74 -5.28 3.42
C ASP A 45 -26.41 -6.62 2.74
N LYS A 46 -27.23 -7.63 3.04
CA LYS A 46 -27.12 -8.99 2.48
C LYS A 46 -27.31 -9.06 0.95
N THR A 47 -27.83 -8.00 0.32
CA THR A 47 -27.97 -7.94 -1.15
C THR A 47 -26.67 -7.51 -1.84
N THR A 48 -25.62 -7.19 -1.08
CA THR A 48 -24.35 -6.75 -1.62
C THR A 48 -23.65 -7.85 -2.41
N THR A 49 -23.20 -7.51 -3.62
CA THR A 49 -22.51 -8.42 -4.54
C THR A 49 -20.99 -8.31 -4.43
N GLU A 50 -20.28 -9.34 -4.86
CA GLU A 50 -18.82 -9.32 -4.98
C GLU A 50 -18.33 -8.22 -5.93
N THR A 51 -19.11 -7.89 -6.97
CA THR A 51 -18.84 -6.75 -7.86
C THR A 51 -18.76 -5.44 -7.08
N PHE A 52 -19.68 -5.23 -6.12
CA PHE A 52 -19.64 -4.02 -5.30
C PHE A 52 -18.42 -4.01 -4.37
N LEU A 53 -18.02 -5.16 -3.83
CA LEU A 53 -16.76 -5.28 -3.07
C LEU A 53 -15.55 -4.90 -3.94
N GLY A 54 -15.51 -5.36 -5.19
CA GLY A 54 -14.47 -4.98 -6.16
C GLY A 54 -14.42 -3.47 -6.40
N ILE A 55 -15.58 -2.83 -6.61
CA ILE A 55 -15.69 -1.37 -6.72
C ILE A 55 -15.17 -0.70 -5.44
N LEU A 56 -15.57 -1.19 -4.27
CA LEU A 56 -15.18 -0.66 -2.97
C LEU A 56 -13.66 -0.69 -2.75
N ILE A 57 -13.02 -1.83 -3.06
CA ILE A 57 -11.56 -2.01 -2.96
C ILE A 57 -10.87 -1.08 -3.96
N SER A 58 -11.39 -0.98 -5.20
CA SER A 58 -10.80 -0.12 -6.24
C SER A 58 -10.91 1.38 -5.93
N ALA A 59 -11.92 1.80 -5.17
CA ALA A 59 -12.19 3.21 -4.88
C ALA A 59 -11.02 3.89 -4.15
N TRP A 60 -10.35 3.15 -3.26
CA TRP A 60 -9.16 3.65 -2.58
C TRP A 60 -8.01 3.93 -3.55
N GLY A 61 -7.70 2.98 -4.43
CA GLY A 61 -6.69 3.17 -5.47
C GLY A 61 -7.05 4.28 -6.46
N PHE A 62 -8.34 4.42 -6.80
CA PHE A 62 -8.84 5.46 -7.69
C PHE A 62 -8.71 6.86 -7.08
N GLY A 63 -9.01 7.03 -5.78
CA GLY A 63 -8.75 8.28 -5.06
C GLY A 63 -7.25 8.65 -5.10
N GLY A 64 -6.37 7.66 -4.92
CA GLY A 64 -4.93 7.84 -5.01
C GLY A 64 -4.43 8.18 -6.41
N LEU A 65 -5.04 7.61 -7.46
CA LEU A 65 -4.75 7.92 -8.86
C LEU A 65 -5.01 9.40 -9.17
N ILE A 66 -6.12 9.96 -8.67
CA ILE A 66 -6.48 11.36 -8.85
C ILE A 66 -5.55 12.27 -8.04
N SER A 67 -5.26 11.92 -6.78
CA SER A 67 -4.47 12.78 -5.90
C SER A 67 -2.98 12.79 -6.22
N SER A 68 -2.43 11.71 -6.79
CA SER A 68 -0.99 11.55 -6.99
C SER A 68 -0.37 12.61 -7.91
N PRO A 69 -0.95 12.94 -9.09
CA PRO A 69 -0.46 14.04 -9.92
C PRO A 69 -0.58 15.40 -9.22
N ILE A 70 -1.66 15.63 -8.47
CA ILE A 70 -1.90 16.89 -7.74
C ILE A 70 -0.83 17.09 -6.68
N PHE A 71 -0.61 16.09 -5.83
CA PHE A 71 0.41 16.14 -4.78
C PHE A 71 1.82 16.20 -5.38
N GLY A 72 2.07 15.48 -6.48
CA GLY A 72 3.32 15.55 -7.23
C GLY A 72 3.61 16.98 -7.71
N TYR A 73 2.66 17.59 -8.41
CA TYR A 73 2.77 18.97 -8.91
C TYR A 73 2.95 19.99 -7.78
N LEU A 74 2.15 19.89 -6.72
CA LEU A 74 2.26 20.78 -5.56
C LEU A 74 3.61 20.63 -4.86
N SER A 75 4.10 19.40 -4.68
CA SER A 75 5.38 19.15 -4.03
C SER A 75 6.57 19.69 -4.81
N HIS A 76 6.49 19.63 -6.14
CA HIS A 76 7.48 20.21 -7.04
C HIS A 76 7.45 21.73 -6.95
N ARG A 77 6.26 22.33 -6.95
CA ARG A 77 6.09 23.80 -6.87
C ARG A 77 6.54 24.37 -5.53
N THR A 78 6.27 23.70 -4.41
CA THR A 78 6.60 24.21 -3.08
C THR A 78 8.02 23.85 -2.63
N SER A 79 8.69 22.91 -3.32
CA SER A 79 9.93 22.25 -2.87
C SER A 79 9.86 21.69 -1.44
N ASN A 80 8.64 21.52 -0.91
CA ASN A 80 8.35 21.20 0.47
C ASN A 80 7.19 20.21 0.55
N ILE A 81 7.49 19.00 1.01
CA ILE A 81 6.51 17.92 1.09
C ILE A 81 5.76 17.92 2.41
N LYS A 82 6.28 18.58 3.47
CA LYS A 82 5.69 18.52 4.81
C LYS A 82 4.21 18.94 4.85
N PRO A 83 3.80 20.08 4.27
CA PRO A 83 2.39 20.48 4.26
C PRO A 83 1.49 19.45 3.56
N LEU A 84 2.02 18.81 2.52
CA LEU A 84 1.28 17.81 1.75
C LEU A 84 1.19 16.47 2.50
N LEU A 85 2.22 16.10 3.28
CA LEU A 85 2.12 14.96 4.19
C LEU A 85 1.02 15.21 5.25
N TYR A 86 0.99 16.39 5.87
CA TYR A 86 -0.09 16.75 6.79
C TYR A 86 -1.46 16.67 6.12
N LEU A 87 -1.60 17.24 4.91
CA LEU A 87 -2.84 17.18 4.16
C LEU A 87 -3.27 15.74 3.88
N GLY A 88 -2.35 14.88 3.44
CA GLY A 88 -2.61 13.47 3.17
C GLY A 88 -3.11 12.72 4.40
N PHE A 89 -2.37 12.79 5.52
CA PHE A 89 -2.76 12.14 6.77
C PHE A 89 -4.04 12.72 7.39
N SER A 90 -4.31 14.02 7.22
CA SER A 90 -5.57 14.64 7.63
C SER A 90 -6.75 14.11 6.82
N ILE A 91 -6.63 14.01 5.49
CA ILE A 91 -7.67 13.43 4.64
C ILE A 91 -7.95 11.98 5.04
N MET A 92 -6.91 11.19 5.32
CA MET A 92 -7.06 9.82 5.82
C MET A 92 -7.76 9.79 7.18
N PHE A 93 -7.37 10.66 8.11
CA PHE A 93 -8.01 10.79 9.42
C PHE A 93 -9.50 11.07 9.27
N PHE A 94 -9.89 12.06 8.47
CA PHE A 94 -11.31 12.39 8.27
C PHE A 94 -12.07 11.24 7.59
N GLY A 95 -11.49 10.58 6.59
CA GLY A 95 -12.12 9.44 5.94
C GLY A 95 -12.35 8.27 6.90
N ASN A 96 -11.39 7.98 7.78
CA ASN A 96 -11.52 6.94 8.80
C ASN A 96 -12.48 7.36 9.93
N LEU A 97 -12.50 8.64 10.29
CA LEU A 97 -13.44 9.16 11.27
C LEU A 97 -14.89 9.03 10.77
N VAL A 98 -15.15 9.40 9.52
CA VAL A 98 -16.47 9.19 8.89
C VAL A 98 -16.81 7.70 8.81
N TYR A 99 -15.83 6.81 8.58
CA TYR A 99 -16.04 5.36 8.62
C TYR A 99 -16.52 4.90 10.00
N VAL A 100 -15.98 5.44 11.10
CA VAL A 100 -16.44 5.10 12.46
C VAL A 100 -17.93 5.41 12.61
N PHE A 101 -18.39 6.54 12.06
CA PHE A 101 -19.78 7.00 12.16
C PHE A 101 -20.77 6.30 11.22
N THR A 102 -20.34 5.36 10.37
CA THR A 102 -21.25 4.62 9.47
C THR A 102 -22.35 3.87 10.22
N GLY A 103 -22.10 3.47 11.48
CA GLY A 103 -23.08 2.77 12.32
C GLY A 103 -24.34 3.59 12.59
N ILE A 104 -24.21 4.92 12.69
CA ILE A 104 -25.29 5.86 13.06
C ILE A 104 -26.21 6.18 11.87
N VAL A 105 -25.72 6.03 10.64
CA VAL A 105 -26.49 6.45 9.47
C VAL A 105 -27.59 5.43 9.16
N PRO A 106 -28.87 5.84 9.06
CA PRO A 106 -29.99 4.90 8.95
C PRO A 106 -30.05 4.18 7.60
N TYR A 107 -29.62 4.83 6.51
CA TYR A 107 -29.71 4.30 5.14
C TYR A 107 -28.42 4.55 4.35
N GLY A 108 -28.16 3.72 3.33
CA GLY A 108 -27.05 3.95 2.40
C GLY A 108 -25.64 3.69 2.97
N LYS A 109 -25.53 2.95 4.09
CA LYS A 109 -24.26 2.62 4.77
C LYS A 109 -23.16 2.10 3.81
N LYS A 110 -23.49 1.20 2.87
CA LYS A 110 -22.51 0.68 1.90
C LYS A 110 -21.90 1.76 1.00
N TYR A 111 -22.69 2.75 0.59
CA TYR A 111 -22.22 3.88 -0.21
C TYR A 111 -21.41 4.87 0.62
N LEU A 112 -21.76 5.05 1.89
CA LEU A 112 -20.94 5.85 2.81
C LEU A 112 -19.56 5.21 3.00
N ILE A 113 -19.50 3.88 3.17
CA ILE A 113 -18.23 3.16 3.22
C ILE A 113 -17.45 3.39 1.92
N LEU A 114 -18.08 3.28 0.75
CA LEU A 114 -17.44 3.58 -0.54
C LEU A 114 -16.82 4.99 -0.56
N VAL A 115 -17.56 6.00 -0.12
CA VAL A 115 -17.07 7.39 -0.01
C VAL A 115 -15.88 7.48 0.96
N THR A 116 -15.93 6.84 2.13
CA THR A 116 -14.80 6.85 3.06
C THR A 116 -13.54 6.20 2.47
N ARG A 117 -13.69 5.10 1.71
CA ARG A 117 -12.57 4.41 1.06
C ARG A 117 -11.98 5.27 -0.05
N PHE A 118 -12.81 5.91 -0.85
CA PHE A 118 -12.38 6.89 -1.86
C PHE A 118 -11.64 8.08 -1.22
N THR A 119 -12.19 8.67 -0.16
CA THR A 119 -11.59 9.80 0.56
C THR A 119 -10.24 9.42 1.18
N THR A 120 -10.16 8.31 1.90
CA THR A 120 -8.86 7.82 2.42
C THR A 120 -7.87 7.51 1.31
N GLY A 121 -8.35 7.11 0.13
CA GLY A 121 -7.57 6.94 -1.10
C GLY A 121 -6.86 8.21 -1.54
N PHE A 122 -7.47 9.40 -1.40
CA PHE A 122 -6.77 10.66 -1.69
C PHE A 122 -5.50 10.81 -0.87
N GLY A 123 -5.50 10.32 0.37
CA GLY A 123 -4.33 10.33 1.25
C GLY A 123 -3.16 9.48 0.75
N LEU A 124 -3.39 8.46 -0.09
CA LEU A 124 -2.37 7.53 -0.61
C LEU A 124 -1.17 8.23 -1.29
N SER A 125 -1.38 9.46 -1.75
CA SER A 125 -0.33 10.30 -2.30
C SER A 125 0.85 10.54 -1.36
N TYR A 126 0.73 10.29 -0.04
CA TYR A 126 1.89 10.32 0.85
C TYR A 126 3.01 9.37 0.36
N VAL A 127 2.69 8.24 -0.28
CA VAL A 127 3.70 7.26 -0.75
C VAL A 127 4.58 7.88 -1.83
N SER A 128 3.99 8.60 -2.78
CA SER A 128 4.73 9.25 -3.86
C SER A 128 5.62 10.37 -3.30
N LEU A 129 5.11 11.16 -2.35
CA LEU A 129 5.88 12.19 -1.64
C LEU A 129 7.07 11.62 -0.89
N LEU A 130 6.88 10.54 -0.12
CA LEU A 130 7.95 9.93 0.65
C LEU A 130 9.01 9.30 -0.27
N ARG A 131 8.61 8.67 -1.39
CA ARG A 131 9.56 8.14 -2.38
C ARG A 131 10.35 9.27 -3.06
N ALA A 132 9.69 10.36 -3.45
CA ALA A 132 10.35 11.54 -3.99
C ALA A 132 11.32 12.14 -2.96
N TYR A 133 10.94 12.15 -1.69
CA TYR A 133 11.80 12.60 -0.60
C TYR A 133 13.02 11.72 -0.39
N ALA A 134 12.89 10.38 -0.45
CA ALA A 134 14.06 9.50 -0.38
C ALA A 134 15.08 9.86 -1.45
N VAL A 135 14.63 10.13 -2.69
CA VAL A 135 15.50 10.58 -3.78
C VAL A 135 16.14 11.94 -3.46
N ALA A 136 15.37 12.88 -2.93
CA ALA A 136 15.82 14.22 -2.59
C ALA A 136 16.73 14.27 -1.34
N ALA A 137 16.60 13.35 -0.39
CA ALA A 137 17.31 13.36 0.89
C ALA A 137 18.56 12.45 0.91
N SER A 138 18.83 11.75 -0.20
CA SER A 138 19.95 10.81 -0.33
C SER A 138 20.87 11.16 -1.49
N THR A 139 22.12 10.72 -1.38
CA THR A 139 23.10 10.76 -2.46
C THR A 139 22.78 9.73 -3.54
N PRO A 140 23.30 9.86 -4.77
CA PRO A 140 23.11 8.87 -5.82
C PRO A 140 23.52 7.44 -5.42
N SER A 141 24.56 7.29 -4.60
CA SER A 141 25.06 5.99 -4.12
C SER A 141 24.15 5.33 -3.08
N ASP A 142 23.46 6.13 -2.25
CA ASP A 142 22.58 5.63 -1.19
C ASP A 142 21.11 5.58 -1.60
N ARG A 143 20.73 6.18 -2.73
CA ARG A 143 19.34 6.32 -3.19
C ARG A 143 18.55 5.03 -3.22
N SER A 144 19.13 3.98 -3.79
CA SER A 144 18.52 2.65 -3.83
C SER A 144 18.26 2.08 -2.44
N LYS A 145 19.14 2.37 -1.47
CA LYS A 145 18.98 1.95 -0.07
C LYS A 145 17.92 2.80 0.64
N ALA A 146 17.89 4.11 0.42
CA ALA A 146 16.87 5.00 0.96
C ALA A 146 15.46 4.63 0.49
N ILE A 147 15.29 4.34 -0.80
CA ILE A 147 14.02 3.86 -1.37
C ILE A 147 13.63 2.50 -0.76
N ALA A 148 14.61 1.62 -0.51
CA ALA A 148 14.36 0.33 0.13
C ALA A 148 13.86 0.47 1.57
N TYR A 149 14.33 1.45 2.36
CA TYR A 149 13.78 1.71 3.69
C TYR A 149 12.30 2.11 3.63
N ILE A 150 11.94 3.01 2.72
CA ILE A 150 10.54 3.47 2.57
C ILE A 150 9.63 2.33 2.08
N THR A 151 10.12 1.54 1.12
CA THR A 151 9.38 0.39 0.59
C THR A 151 9.27 -0.74 1.61
N GLY A 152 10.33 -0.98 2.39
CA GLY A 152 10.35 -1.94 3.49
C GLY A 152 9.38 -1.53 4.60
N GLY A 153 9.35 -0.25 4.98
CA GLY A 153 8.35 0.28 5.91
C GLY A 153 6.93 0.08 5.41
N SER A 154 6.67 0.38 4.13
CA SER A 154 5.37 0.12 3.49
C SER A 154 4.97 -1.35 3.56
N THR A 155 5.88 -2.26 3.23
CA THR A 155 5.66 -3.71 3.26
C THR A 155 5.39 -4.22 4.67
N LEU A 156 6.13 -3.70 5.66
CA LEU A 156 5.89 -4.03 7.07
C LEU A 156 4.52 -3.53 7.52
N GLY A 157 4.08 -2.35 7.07
CA GLY A 157 2.74 -1.82 7.34
C GLY A 157 1.68 -2.77 6.82
N SER A 158 1.87 -3.26 5.59
CA SER A 158 0.94 -4.22 5.01
C SER A 158 0.91 -5.56 5.74
N LEU A 159 2.06 -6.05 6.21
CA LEU A 159 2.14 -7.26 7.04
C LEU A 159 1.38 -7.10 8.36
N SER A 160 1.51 -5.94 9.00
CA SER A 160 0.95 -5.68 10.32
C SER A 160 -0.57 -5.47 10.31
N GLY A 161 -1.16 -5.07 9.18
CA GLY A 161 -2.60 -4.77 9.09
C GLY A 161 -3.49 -5.93 9.55
N PRO A 162 -3.44 -7.11 8.90
CA PRO A 162 -4.28 -8.24 9.29
C PRO A 162 -3.97 -8.72 10.72
N ALA A 163 -2.70 -8.69 11.14
CA ALA A 163 -2.30 -9.09 12.49
C ALA A 163 -2.91 -8.17 13.57
N LEU A 164 -2.88 -6.85 13.37
CA LEU A 164 -3.50 -5.89 14.29
C LEU A 164 -5.03 -5.96 14.21
N GLN A 165 -5.59 -6.30 13.05
CA GLN A 165 -7.03 -6.50 12.92
C GLN A 165 -7.53 -7.66 13.80
N LEU A 166 -6.75 -8.74 13.94
CA LEU A 166 -7.12 -9.89 14.77
C LEU A 166 -7.34 -9.53 16.25
N ILE A 167 -6.68 -8.46 16.74
CA ILE A 167 -6.86 -7.97 18.12
C ILE A 167 -8.32 -7.56 18.38
N PHE A 168 -9.05 -7.16 17.34
CA PHE A 168 -10.46 -6.77 17.44
C PHE A 168 -11.44 -7.95 17.28
N THR A 169 -10.97 -9.16 16.96
CA THR A 169 -11.82 -10.36 16.83
C THR A 169 -12.67 -10.65 18.08
N PRO A 170 -12.13 -10.54 19.31
CA PRO A 170 -12.91 -10.79 20.52
C PRO A 170 -14.10 -9.84 20.73
N LEU A 171 -14.13 -8.68 20.05
CA LEU A 171 -15.25 -7.74 20.14
C LEU A 171 -16.52 -8.27 19.45
N GLY A 172 -16.35 -9.12 18.43
CA GLY A 172 -17.45 -9.62 17.61
C GLY A 172 -18.20 -8.52 16.84
N PRO A 173 -19.29 -8.89 16.13
CA PRO A 173 -20.11 -7.95 15.34
C PRO A 173 -20.91 -6.95 16.19
N ILE A 174 -21.40 -7.39 17.35
CA ILE A 174 -22.23 -6.57 18.25
C ILE A 174 -21.35 -5.54 18.98
N GLY A 175 -20.22 -5.99 19.54
CA GLY A 175 -19.30 -5.13 20.27
C GLY A 175 -19.91 -4.43 21.48
N TYR A 176 -19.34 -3.29 21.85
CA TYR A 176 -19.79 -2.44 22.95
C TYR A 176 -20.45 -1.17 22.40
N GLN A 177 -21.61 -0.80 22.92
CA GLN A 177 -22.25 0.46 22.56
C GLN A 177 -21.42 1.64 23.12
N ILE A 178 -21.03 2.58 22.25
CA ILE A 178 -20.34 3.81 22.65
C ILE A 178 -21.39 4.89 22.94
N ILE A 179 -22.09 5.37 21.90
CA ILE A 179 -23.09 6.44 21.96
C ILE A 179 -24.17 6.18 20.90
N GLY A 180 -25.44 6.06 21.30
CA GLY A 180 -26.54 5.78 20.37
C GLY A 180 -26.29 4.50 19.57
N ASP A 181 -26.48 4.54 18.24
CA ASP A 181 -26.22 3.38 17.36
C ASP A 181 -24.73 3.18 17.03
N LEU A 182 -23.84 3.97 17.60
CA LEU A 182 -22.39 3.81 17.44
C LEU A 182 -21.88 2.70 18.34
N HIS A 183 -21.38 1.62 17.73
CA HIS A 183 -20.82 0.48 18.43
C HIS A 183 -19.30 0.38 18.19
N PHE A 184 -18.55 0.08 19.26
CA PHE A 184 -17.17 -0.38 19.21
C PHE A 184 -17.14 -1.89 18.98
N ASN A 185 -16.97 -2.30 17.73
CA ASN A 185 -17.04 -3.70 17.32
C ASN A 185 -15.87 -4.05 16.38
N ILE A 186 -15.87 -5.29 15.89
CA ILE A 186 -14.85 -5.80 14.95
C ILE A 186 -14.74 -4.97 13.66
N TYR A 187 -15.76 -4.19 13.31
CA TYR A 187 -15.79 -3.37 12.09
C TYR A 187 -15.33 -1.93 12.32
N THR A 188 -15.70 -1.32 13.45
CA THR A 188 -15.34 0.07 13.79
C THR A 188 -14.01 0.18 14.53
N GLY A 189 -13.60 -0.87 15.25
CA GLY A 189 -12.33 -0.92 15.99
C GLY A 189 -11.09 -0.65 15.12
N PRO A 190 -10.93 -1.34 13.96
CA PRO A 190 -9.84 -1.04 13.03
C PRO A 190 -9.84 0.41 12.54
N ALA A 191 -11.02 1.04 12.39
CA ALA A 191 -11.12 2.43 11.97
C ALA A 191 -10.70 3.43 13.05
N ILE A 192 -11.01 3.15 14.31
CA ILE A 192 -10.54 3.94 15.45
C ILE A 192 -9.02 3.84 15.56
N LEU A 193 -8.45 2.64 15.38
CA LEU A 193 -7.00 2.45 15.32
C LEU A 193 -6.38 3.25 14.18
N ALA A 194 -6.98 3.22 12.98
CA ALA A 194 -6.50 4.01 11.85
C ALA A 194 -6.52 5.53 12.15
N CYS A 195 -7.54 6.04 12.85
CA CYS A 195 -7.56 7.43 13.33
C CYS A 195 -6.39 7.72 14.28
N ALA A 196 -6.12 6.86 15.26
CA ALA A 196 -4.99 7.01 16.18
C ALA A 196 -3.64 6.99 15.44
N VAL A 197 -3.48 6.09 14.45
CA VAL A 197 -2.29 6.00 13.60
C VAL A 197 -2.06 7.31 12.82
N ASN A 198 -3.12 7.94 12.30
CA ASN A 198 -3.00 9.24 11.62
C ASN A 198 -2.56 10.36 12.59
N ILE A 199 -3.06 10.36 13.83
CA ILE A 199 -2.64 11.32 14.85
C ILE A 199 -1.14 11.13 15.19
N ILE A 200 -0.70 9.87 15.35
CA ILE A 200 0.72 9.55 15.57
C ILE A 200 1.58 10.02 14.39
N ALA A 201 1.13 9.78 13.15
CA ALA A 201 1.81 10.27 11.95
C ALA A 201 1.94 11.80 11.95
N TYR A 202 0.88 12.51 12.36
CA TYR A 202 0.89 13.97 12.50
C TYR A 202 1.98 14.44 13.47
N PHE A 203 2.06 13.83 14.65
CA PHE A 203 3.09 14.15 15.64
C PHE A 203 4.50 13.80 15.16
N LEU A 204 4.67 12.69 14.44
CA LEU A 204 5.96 12.33 13.85
C LEU A 204 6.41 13.33 12.79
N ILE A 205 5.50 13.83 11.94
CA ILE A 205 5.83 14.87 10.96
C ILE A 205 6.23 16.16 11.67
N PHE A 206 5.57 16.49 12.78
CA PHE A 206 5.83 17.71 13.54
C PHE A 206 7.18 17.66 14.27
N PHE A 207 7.39 16.63 15.09
CA PHE A 207 8.55 16.56 15.98
C PHE A 207 9.79 15.93 15.35
N ALA A 208 9.63 14.90 14.53
CA ALA A 208 10.74 14.04 14.10
C ALA A 208 11.14 14.25 12.63
N PHE A 209 10.19 14.57 11.75
CA PHE A 209 10.49 14.74 10.33
C PHE A 209 11.17 16.09 10.09
N LYS A 210 12.40 16.10 9.56
CA LYS A 210 13.12 17.31 9.17
C LYS A 210 13.46 17.22 7.69
N GLN A 211 12.79 18.01 6.86
CA GLN A 211 13.04 17.96 5.42
C GLN A 211 14.41 18.55 5.09
N LYS A 212 15.29 17.77 4.48
CA LYS A 212 16.56 18.23 3.90
C LYS A 212 16.74 17.63 2.51
N ASN A 213 16.90 18.49 1.51
CA ASN A 213 17.03 18.10 0.10
C ASN A 213 18.52 18.03 -0.27
N VAL A 214 19.20 16.96 0.13
CA VAL A 214 20.64 16.74 -0.09
C VAL A 214 20.97 16.39 -1.56
N GLY A 215 20.10 15.63 -2.21
CA GLY A 215 20.24 15.08 -3.56
C GLY A 215 19.74 15.98 -4.69
N ILE A 216 19.16 17.14 -4.36
CA ILE A 216 18.78 18.17 -5.33
C ILE A 216 19.90 19.22 -5.35
N ILE A 217 20.44 19.48 -6.52
CA ILE A 217 21.39 20.58 -6.76
C ILE A 217 20.56 21.69 -7.41
N ASP A 218 20.69 22.92 -6.92
CA ASP A 218 19.99 24.06 -7.50
C ASP A 218 20.44 24.29 -8.94
N ASP A 219 19.49 24.62 -9.83
CA ASP A 219 19.73 24.83 -11.25
C ASP A 219 20.82 25.89 -11.50
N ASP A 220 20.92 26.88 -10.63
CA ASP A 220 21.94 27.93 -10.68
C ASP A 220 23.34 27.37 -10.44
N VAL A 221 23.49 26.42 -9.51
CA VAL A 221 24.77 25.73 -9.22
C VAL A 221 25.12 24.75 -10.35
N MET A 222 24.13 24.13 -10.99
CA MET A 222 24.36 23.29 -12.16
C MET A 222 24.84 24.10 -13.37
N LYS A 223 24.22 25.27 -13.61
CA LYS A 223 24.64 26.22 -14.64
C LYS A 223 26.02 26.79 -14.38
N GLU A 224 26.31 27.20 -13.14
CA GLU A 224 27.63 27.71 -12.74
C GLU A 224 28.73 26.66 -12.94
N LYS A 225 28.42 25.38 -12.73
CA LYS A 225 29.35 24.26 -12.93
C LYS A 225 29.31 23.65 -14.35
N GLY A 226 28.51 24.20 -15.27
CA GLY A 226 28.39 23.72 -16.65
C GLY A 226 27.90 22.28 -16.78
N VAL A 227 27.08 21.79 -15.85
CA VAL A 227 26.57 20.41 -15.85
C VAL A 227 25.15 20.39 -16.41
N ASP A 228 25.00 20.06 -17.69
CA ASP A 228 23.69 19.78 -18.29
C ASP A 228 23.26 18.33 -18.01
N LEU A 229 22.03 18.15 -17.50
CA LEU A 229 21.44 16.83 -17.32
C LEU A 229 20.97 16.28 -18.68
N PRO A 230 21.35 15.04 -19.05
CA PRO A 230 20.89 14.46 -20.32
C PRO A 230 19.37 14.28 -20.31
N PRO A 231 18.71 14.40 -21.48
CA PRO A 231 17.28 14.15 -21.58
C PRO A 231 16.96 12.72 -21.17
N TYR A 232 15.88 12.53 -20.40
CA TYR A 232 15.48 11.20 -19.97
C TYR A 232 14.95 10.36 -21.14
N ASN A 233 15.21 9.06 -21.11
CA ASN A 233 14.73 8.15 -22.13
C ASN A 233 13.25 7.80 -21.90
N LYS A 234 12.36 8.31 -22.75
CA LYS A 234 10.90 8.09 -22.67
C LYS A 234 10.52 6.61 -22.74
N MET A 235 11.19 5.82 -23.57
CA MET A 235 10.93 4.38 -23.70
C MET A 235 11.31 3.64 -22.42
N ALA A 236 12.45 3.98 -21.81
CA ALA A 236 12.87 3.39 -20.55
C ALA A 236 11.88 3.71 -19.42
N VAL A 237 11.39 4.96 -19.36
CA VAL A 237 10.37 5.38 -18.38
C VAL A 237 9.05 4.62 -18.60
N PHE A 238 8.61 4.48 -19.86
CA PHE A 238 7.42 3.69 -20.19
C PHE A 238 7.55 2.23 -19.73
N ILE A 239 8.69 1.57 -20.01
CA ILE A 239 8.95 0.19 -19.56
C ILE A 239 8.92 0.09 -18.03
N CYS A 240 9.48 1.06 -17.31
CA CYS A 240 9.42 1.09 -15.85
C CYS A 240 7.98 1.20 -15.34
N TYR A 241 7.17 2.11 -15.91
CA TYR A 241 5.75 2.22 -15.55
C TYR A 241 4.97 0.95 -15.88
N LEU A 242 5.21 0.35 -17.04
CA LEU A 242 4.58 -0.91 -17.43
C LEU A 242 4.95 -2.04 -16.47
N THR A 243 6.22 -2.12 -16.05
CA THR A 243 6.69 -3.12 -15.08
C THR A 243 5.99 -2.95 -13.72
N VAL A 244 5.89 -1.71 -13.24
CA VAL A 244 5.19 -1.37 -12.00
C VAL A 244 3.69 -1.67 -12.13
N PHE A 245 3.07 -1.34 -13.27
CA PHE A 245 1.69 -1.68 -13.57
C PHE A 245 1.46 -3.19 -13.52
N CYS A 246 2.27 -3.98 -14.21
CA CYS A 246 2.17 -5.45 -14.18
C CYS A 246 2.29 -5.97 -12.73
N HIS A 247 3.26 -5.49 -11.96
CA HIS A 247 3.42 -5.89 -10.56
C HIS A 247 2.15 -5.63 -9.72
N TYR A 248 1.59 -4.41 -9.80
CA TYR A 248 0.36 -4.08 -9.07
C TYR A 248 -0.86 -4.85 -9.61
N TYR A 249 -0.96 -5.03 -10.92
CA TYR A 249 -2.04 -5.79 -11.54
C TYR A 249 -2.07 -7.24 -11.02
N VAL A 250 -0.93 -7.94 -11.11
CA VAL A 250 -0.78 -9.32 -10.61
C VAL A 250 -1.17 -9.39 -9.13
N THR A 251 -0.65 -8.49 -8.31
CA THR A 251 -0.89 -8.49 -6.85
C THR A 251 -2.37 -8.25 -6.52
N ASN A 252 -3.05 -7.33 -7.22
CA ASN A 252 -4.47 -7.03 -6.98
C ASN A 252 -5.38 -8.16 -7.48
N VAL A 253 -5.09 -8.72 -8.67
CA VAL A 253 -5.83 -9.87 -9.20
C VAL A 253 -5.72 -11.03 -8.21
N LEU A 254 -4.52 -11.34 -7.73
CA LEU A 254 -4.34 -12.38 -6.72
C LEU A 254 -5.13 -12.07 -5.45
N ALA A 255 -5.06 -10.85 -4.92
CA ALA A 255 -5.81 -10.48 -3.70
C ALA A 255 -7.33 -10.70 -3.84
N VAL A 256 -7.92 -10.39 -4.99
CA VAL A 256 -9.36 -10.55 -5.24
C VAL A 256 -9.75 -12.01 -5.45
N PHE A 257 -8.98 -12.76 -6.26
CA PHE A 257 -9.32 -14.13 -6.63
C PHE A 257 -8.76 -15.19 -5.69
N ASN A 258 -7.90 -14.83 -4.71
CA ASN A 258 -7.26 -15.80 -3.81
C ASN A 258 -8.29 -16.70 -3.11
N SER A 259 -9.32 -16.10 -2.50
CA SER A 259 -10.33 -16.85 -1.75
C SER A 259 -11.16 -17.78 -2.65
N PRO A 260 -11.75 -17.33 -3.78
CA PRO A 260 -12.43 -18.22 -4.72
C PRO A 260 -11.54 -19.34 -5.27
N ILE A 261 -10.28 -19.04 -5.62
CA ILE A 261 -9.33 -20.03 -6.15
C ILE A 261 -9.02 -21.10 -5.11
N VAL A 262 -8.74 -20.69 -3.86
CA VAL A 262 -8.47 -21.62 -2.75
C VAL A 262 -9.68 -22.50 -2.46
N MET A 263 -10.89 -21.93 -2.49
CA MET A 263 -12.14 -22.69 -2.34
C MET A 263 -12.29 -23.76 -3.44
N ALA A 264 -12.09 -23.35 -4.70
CA ALA A 264 -12.28 -24.22 -5.85
C ALA A 264 -11.23 -25.34 -5.94
N ILE A 265 -9.96 -25.03 -5.64
CA ILE A 265 -8.85 -25.98 -5.75
C ILE A 265 -8.81 -26.94 -4.55
N PHE A 266 -8.91 -26.42 -3.33
CA PHE A 266 -8.72 -27.23 -2.12
C PHE A 266 -10.02 -27.75 -1.52
N ASN A 267 -11.17 -27.42 -2.11
CA ASN A 267 -12.49 -27.83 -1.63
C ASN A 267 -12.72 -27.47 -0.15
N LEU A 268 -12.26 -26.28 0.25
CA LEU A 268 -12.31 -25.81 1.63
C LEU A 268 -13.57 -25.00 1.91
N THR A 269 -14.07 -25.10 3.15
CA THR A 269 -15.17 -24.24 3.63
C THR A 269 -14.71 -22.79 3.77
N ASN A 270 -15.66 -21.83 3.75
CA ASN A 270 -15.36 -20.40 3.93
C ASN A 270 -14.46 -20.11 5.14
N ALA A 271 -14.71 -20.76 6.28
CA ALA A 271 -13.91 -20.55 7.49
C ALA A 271 -12.47 -21.11 7.37
N GLN A 272 -12.29 -22.22 6.65
CA GLN A 272 -10.96 -22.79 6.39
C GLN A 272 -10.17 -21.94 5.39
N VAL A 273 -10.84 -21.38 4.38
CA VAL A 273 -10.24 -20.50 3.38
C VAL A 273 -9.71 -19.24 4.02
N VAL A 274 -10.50 -18.59 4.88
CA VAL A 274 -10.06 -17.39 5.63
C VAL A 274 -8.80 -17.68 6.44
N LYS A 275 -8.72 -18.85 7.11
CA LYS A 275 -7.51 -19.24 7.84
C LYS A 275 -6.33 -19.50 6.91
N PHE A 276 -6.56 -20.19 5.79
CA PHE A 276 -5.52 -20.53 4.81
C PHE A 276 -4.94 -19.27 4.16
N THR A 277 -5.80 -18.39 3.63
CA THR A 277 -5.37 -17.15 2.98
C THR A 277 -4.64 -16.22 3.96
N ALA A 278 -5.12 -16.09 5.20
CA ALA A 278 -4.42 -15.32 6.23
C ALA A 278 -3.01 -15.86 6.52
N LEU A 279 -2.84 -17.19 6.62
CA LEU A 279 -1.54 -17.80 6.87
C LEU A 279 -0.59 -17.66 5.66
N SER A 280 -1.10 -17.82 4.43
CA SER A 280 -0.32 -17.63 3.20
C SER A 280 0.15 -16.18 3.04
N GLU A 281 -0.71 -15.21 3.30
CA GLU A 281 -0.37 -13.79 3.24
C GLU A 281 0.66 -13.40 4.30
N PHE A 282 0.52 -13.93 5.52
CA PHE A 282 1.52 -13.76 6.57
C PHE A 282 2.89 -14.33 6.14
N GLY A 283 2.92 -15.53 5.57
CA GLY A 283 4.15 -16.15 5.03
C GLY A 283 4.80 -15.31 3.93
N ARG A 284 4.00 -14.82 2.96
CA ARG A 284 4.46 -13.93 1.88
C ARG A 284 5.10 -12.66 2.43
N CYS A 285 4.42 -12.00 3.36
CA CYS A 285 4.89 -10.77 3.99
C CYS A 285 6.15 -10.99 4.83
N LEU A 286 6.27 -12.13 5.53
CA LEU A 286 7.47 -12.49 6.28
C LEU A 286 8.68 -12.69 5.34
N VAL A 287 8.51 -13.42 4.24
CA VAL A 287 9.56 -13.59 3.22
C VAL A 287 9.97 -12.24 2.64
N ALA A 288 9.00 -11.38 2.29
CA ALA A 288 9.28 -10.04 1.78
C ALA A 288 10.07 -9.19 2.80
N PHE A 289 9.68 -9.23 4.08
CA PHE A 289 10.39 -8.54 5.15
C PHE A 289 11.84 -9.00 5.29
N ILE A 290 12.10 -10.32 5.26
CA ILE A 290 13.45 -10.88 5.31
C ILE A 290 14.27 -10.41 4.10
N ILE A 291 13.70 -10.42 2.89
CA ILE A 291 14.38 -9.92 1.68
C ILE A 291 14.77 -8.45 1.83
N TYR A 292 13.87 -7.59 2.30
CA TYR A 292 14.19 -6.18 2.54
C TYR A 292 15.25 -6.02 3.63
N ALA A 293 15.16 -6.77 4.73
CA ALA A 293 16.15 -6.74 5.81
C ALA A 293 17.54 -7.15 5.30
N MET A 294 17.63 -8.21 4.49
CA MET A 294 18.87 -8.62 3.84
C MET A 294 19.39 -7.55 2.86
N TYR A 295 18.50 -6.97 2.04
CA TYR A 295 18.85 -5.90 1.11
C TYR A 295 19.46 -4.68 1.82
N MET A 296 18.90 -4.30 2.97
CA MET A 296 19.40 -3.20 3.80
C MET A 296 20.72 -3.54 4.50
N LYS A 297 20.84 -4.74 5.08
CA LYS A 297 22.02 -5.18 5.86
C LYS A 297 23.25 -5.43 5.00
N PHE A 298 23.09 -6.08 3.85
CA PHE A 298 24.22 -6.47 2.98
C PHE A 298 24.58 -5.43 1.91
N ASP A 299 23.87 -4.29 1.91
CA ASP A 299 23.99 -3.20 0.93
C ASP A 299 23.92 -3.74 -0.51
N PHE A 300 22.94 -4.63 -0.75
CA PHE A 300 22.73 -5.24 -2.06
C PHE A 300 22.45 -4.19 -3.15
N ALA A 301 21.99 -3.01 -2.75
CA ALA A 301 21.87 -1.82 -3.59
C ALA A 301 23.16 -1.50 -4.38
N LYS A 302 24.35 -1.74 -3.80
CA LYS A 302 25.64 -1.46 -4.45
C LYS A 302 26.20 -2.66 -5.22
N LYS A 303 25.75 -3.87 -4.87
CA LYS A 303 26.31 -5.13 -5.40
C LYS A 303 25.49 -5.72 -6.54
N LEU A 304 24.18 -5.47 -6.56
CA LEU A 304 23.26 -6.04 -7.53
C LEU A 304 22.98 -5.04 -8.66
N ASN A 305 23.03 -5.54 -9.90
CA ASN A 305 22.57 -4.77 -11.04
C ASN A 305 21.04 -4.76 -11.06
N SER A 306 20.43 -3.60 -10.80
CA SER A 306 18.97 -3.43 -10.71
C SER A 306 18.24 -3.92 -11.97
N ARG A 307 18.82 -3.75 -13.17
CA ARG A 307 18.21 -4.21 -14.42
C ARG A 307 18.10 -5.72 -14.50
N LYS A 308 19.15 -6.43 -14.07
CA LYS A 308 19.14 -7.90 -14.02
C LYS A 308 18.12 -8.39 -13.00
N VAL A 309 18.06 -7.76 -11.82
CA VAL A 309 17.08 -8.10 -10.79
C VAL A 309 15.65 -7.93 -11.33
N SER A 310 15.31 -6.79 -11.94
CA SER A 310 13.99 -6.58 -12.53
C SER A 310 13.64 -7.60 -13.62
N PHE A 311 14.60 -7.97 -14.48
CA PHE A 311 14.39 -8.98 -15.51
C PHE A 311 14.11 -10.37 -14.92
N TYR A 312 14.89 -10.80 -13.92
CA TYR A 312 14.63 -12.07 -13.24
C TYR A 312 13.31 -12.07 -12.46
N SER A 313 12.91 -10.93 -11.87
CA SER A 313 11.59 -10.80 -11.23
C SER A 313 10.44 -10.98 -12.23
N LEU A 314 10.57 -10.44 -13.46
CA LEU A 314 9.57 -10.62 -14.51
C LEU A 314 9.48 -12.07 -15.00
N ILE A 315 10.62 -12.76 -15.13
CA ILE A 315 10.63 -14.20 -15.41
C ILE A 315 9.93 -14.95 -14.28
N GLY A 316 10.19 -14.59 -13.02
CA GLY A 316 9.50 -15.19 -11.87
C GLY A 316 7.98 -15.06 -11.95
N TYR A 317 7.46 -13.89 -12.33
CA TYR A 317 6.02 -13.69 -12.55
C TYR A 317 5.48 -14.56 -13.69
N LEU A 318 6.19 -14.64 -14.82
CA LEU A 318 5.79 -15.47 -15.95
C LEU A 318 5.74 -16.95 -15.54
N THR A 319 6.78 -17.43 -14.86
CA THR A 319 6.86 -18.80 -14.36
C THR A 319 5.74 -19.10 -13.36
N TYR A 320 5.40 -18.16 -12.47
CA TYR A 320 4.27 -18.30 -11.56
C TYR A 320 2.96 -18.57 -12.32
N TYR A 321 2.65 -17.77 -13.34
CA TYR A 321 1.44 -17.97 -14.15
C TYR A 321 1.47 -19.27 -14.94
N LEU A 322 2.62 -19.64 -15.50
CA LEU A 322 2.76 -20.91 -16.21
C LEU A 322 2.54 -22.11 -15.28
N ILE A 323 2.91 -22.01 -14.01
CA ILE A 323 2.71 -23.08 -13.02
C ILE A 323 1.27 -23.13 -12.52
N THR A 324 0.65 -21.97 -12.27
CA THR A 324 -0.71 -21.90 -11.70
C THR A 324 -1.83 -22.03 -12.73
N TYR A 325 -1.51 -21.93 -14.01
CA TYR A 325 -2.48 -22.14 -15.08
C TYR A 325 -2.99 -23.58 -15.09
N SER A 326 -4.32 -23.75 -15.16
CA SER A 326 -4.96 -25.06 -15.27
C SER A 326 -4.82 -25.58 -16.70
N TRP A 327 -3.67 -26.20 -17.00
CA TRP A 327 -3.39 -26.72 -18.33
C TRP A 327 -4.33 -27.87 -18.71
N PRO A 328 -4.69 -28.01 -20.01
CA PRO A 328 -5.59 -29.06 -20.48
C PRO A 328 -5.14 -30.50 -20.17
N PHE A 329 -3.85 -30.70 -19.88
CA PHE A 329 -3.29 -32.00 -19.53
C PHE A 329 -3.43 -32.36 -18.03
N LEU A 330 -3.85 -31.42 -17.18
CA LEU A 330 -4.12 -31.69 -15.77
C LEU A 330 -5.49 -32.37 -15.63
N THR A 331 -5.52 -33.58 -15.07
CA THR A 331 -6.71 -34.46 -15.01
C THR A 331 -7.70 -34.11 -13.90
N GLY A 332 -7.47 -33.04 -13.13
CA GLY A 332 -8.32 -32.63 -12.01
C GLY A 332 -9.62 -31.96 -12.47
N ARG A 333 -10.77 -32.44 -12.01
CA ARG A 333 -12.07 -31.76 -12.22
C ARG A 333 -12.25 -30.73 -11.11
N LEU A 334 -12.47 -29.46 -11.49
CA LEU A 334 -12.88 -28.41 -10.55
C LEU A 334 -14.28 -28.72 -10.02
N HIS A 335 -14.43 -28.72 -8.69
CA HIS A 335 -15.74 -28.84 -8.06
C HIS A 335 -16.45 -27.48 -8.14
N ILE A 336 -17.47 -27.40 -9.00
CA ILE A 336 -18.27 -26.19 -9.19
C ILE A 336 -19.24 -26.05 -8.01
N TYR A 337 -19.01 -25.06 -7.16
CA TYR A 337 -19.95 -24.69 -6.09
C TYR A 337 -21.12 -23.89 -6.68
N SER A 338 -22.20 -24.58 -7.04
CA SER A 338 -23.48 -23.94 -7.36
C SER A 338 -24.15 -23.47 -6.07
N ASN A 339 -23.90 -22.23 -5.66
CA ASN A 339 -24.79 -21.51 -4.76
C ASN A 339 -25.20 -20.20 -5.44
N ASN A 340 -26.45 -20.16 -5.94
CA ASN A 340 -27.11 -18.99 -6.50
C ASN A 340 -26.33 -18.23 -7.61
N GLY A 341 -25.94 -18.93 -8.69
CA GLY A 341 -25.68 -18.29 -9.98
C GLY A 341 -24.23 -17.92 -10.31
N MET A 342 -23.23 -18.42 -9.58
CA MET A 342 -21.83 -18.18 -9.92
C MET A 342 -21.24 -19.29 -10.81
N TRP A 343 -20.79 -18.90 -12.00
CA TRP A 343 -19.84 -19.66 -12.80
C TRP A 343 -18.44 -19.12 -12.48
N ILE A 344 -17.63 -19.92 -11.79
CA ILE A 344 -16.19 -19.67 -11.68
C ILE A 344 -15.55 -20.52 -12.78
N PHE A 345 -14.96 -19.87 -13.79
CA PHE A 345 -14.27 -20.52 -14.90
C PHE A 345 -12.88 -21.01 -14.51
#